data_AF-A0A956SVM2-F1
#
_entry.id   AF-A0A956SVM2-F1
#
_cell.length_a   1.000
_cell.length_b   1.000
_cell.length_c   1.000
_cell.angle_alpha   90.00
_cell.angle_beta   90.00
_cell.angle_gamma   90.00
#
_symmetry.space_group_name_H-M   'P 1'
#
loop_
_entity.id
_entity.type
_entity.pdbx_description
1 polymer ?
#
loop_
_entity_poly.entity_id
_entity_poly.type
_entity_poly.pdbx_seq_one_letter_code
_entity_poly.pdbx_strand_id
1 'polypeptide(L)'
;EGGHLMLTGHLYPSLTAAILSGFGEDHRTRMEAYPRLGSQTSVLDDEEPGKVQLGADGRARVHYRLRGIDVLKTRDFFKKSAAIFFAAGAREFWVPNNERTVLRGPEEIAKIDALSFAPNTILYGGPHLLGTCRMGADPNESVVDPQCESHEVRGLHVVDGSSFPTSMSVDPSLTIAALSDQVAEHLIGVERG
;
A
#
# COMPACT_ATOMS: atom_id res chain seq x y z
N GLU A 1 8.10 6.15 14.77
CA GLU A 1 7.25 4.98 14.98
C GLU A 1 6.59 4.68 13.66
N GLY A 2 7.09 3.68 12.92
CA GLY A 2 6.50 3.20 11.67
C GLY A 2 5.90 1.82 11.89
N GLY A 3 4.82 1.49 11.19
CA GLY A 3 4.06 0.26 11.44
C GLY A 3 3.12 -0.13 10.31
N HIS A 4 2.06 -0.84 10.63
CA HIS A 4 1.01 -1.18 9.68
C HIS A 4 -0.36 -1.11 10.35
N LEU A 5 -1.37 -0.71 9.57
CA LEU A 5 -2.75 -0.63 10.01
C LEU A 5 -3.54 -1.80 9.45
N MET A 6 -3.99 -2.69 10.34
CA MET A 6 -4.82 -3.83 9.97
C MET A 6 -6.27 -3.41 9.82
N LEU A 7 -6.87 -3.72 8.68
CA LEU A 7 -8.25 -3.39 8.33
C LEU A 7 -8.98 -4.64 7.85
N THR A 8 -10.29 -4.69 8.03
CA THR A 8 -11.11 -5.73 7.41
C THR A 8 -10.98 -5.66 5.89
N GLY A 9 -10.72 -6.80 5.25
CA GLY A 9 -10.69 -6.87 3.80
C GLY A 9 -12.11 -6.91 3.24
N HIS A 10 -12.39 -6.04 2.27
CA HIS A 10 -13.62 -6.11 1.48
C HIS A 10 -13.33 -6.88 0.20
N LEU A 11 -13.66 -8.17 0.19
CA LEU A 11 -13.44 -9.05 -0.93
C LEU A 11 -14.76 -9.39 -1.61
N TYR A 12 -15.11 -8.67 -2.67
CA TYR A 12 -16.20 -9.06 -3.57
C TYR A 12 -15.73 -10.20 -4.50
N PRO A 13 -16.64 -11.00 -5.10
CA PRO A 13 -16.26 -12.25 -5.77
C PRO A 13 -15.21 -12.08 -6.87
N SER A 14 -15.29 -11.02 -7.68
CA SER A 14 -14.34 -10.79 -8.77
C SER A 14 -12.95 -10.41 -8.28
N LEU A 15 -12.82 -9.55 -7.26
CA LEU A 15 -11.52 -9.24 -6.67
C LEU A 15 -10.91 -10.45 -5.95
N THR A 16 -11.75 -11.23 -5.27
CA THR A 16 -11.30 -12.46 -4.62
C THR A 16 -10.73 -13.45 -5.62
N ALA A 17 -11.42 -13.63 -6.74
CA ALA A 17 -10.94 -14.49 -7.83
C ALA A 17 -9.60 -14.00 -8.40
N ALA A 18 -9.35 -12.68 -8.44
CA ALA A 18 -8.09 -12.13 -8.93
C ALA A 18 -6.93 -12.27 -7.93
N ILE A 19 -7.22 -12.23 -6.62
CA ILE A 19 -6.21 -12.22 -5.55
C ILE A 19 -5.86 -13.63 -5.07
N LEU A 20 -6.81 -14.58 -5.10
CA LEU A 20 -6.58 -15.93 -4.63
C LEU A 20 -5.51 -16.62 -5.46
N SER A 21 -4.42 -17.05 -4.80
CA SER A 21 -3.39 -17.86 -5.44
C SER A 21 -3.96 -19.18 -5.96
N GLY A 22 -3.43 -19.66 -7.08
CA GLY A 22 -3.83 -20.92 -7.70
C GLY A 22 -4.30 -20.73 -9.14
N PHE A 23 -4.57 -21.83 -9.85
CA PHE A 23 -5.16 -21.82 -11.18
C PHE A 23 -6.01 -23.07 -11.41
N GLY A 24 -6.95 -22.99 -12.36
CA GLY A 24 -7.80 -24.12 -12.75
C GLY A 24 -8.57 -24.70 -11.57
N GLU A 25 -8.41 -26.01 -11.34
CA GLU A 25 -9.14 -26.77 -10.33
C GLU A 25 -8.87 -26.30 -8.89
N ASP A 26 -7.63 -25.97 -8.57
CA ASP A 26 -7.24 -25.45 -7.25
C ASP A 26 -7.90 -24.10 -6.98
N HIS A 27 -7.88 -23.21 -7.97
CA HIS A 27 -8.54 -21.91 -7.88
C HIS A 27 -10.06 -22.05 -7.72
N ARG A 28 -10.68 -22.94 -8.51
CA ARG A 28 -12.11 -23.24 -8.40
C ARG A 28 -12.47 -23.72 -7.00
N THR A 29 -11.72 -24.69 -6.46
CA THR A 29 -11.95 -25.22 -5.11
C THR A 29 -11.86 -24.13 -4.04
N ARG A 30 -10.90 -23.20 -4.18
CA ARG A 30 -10.77 -22.05 -3.28
C ARG A 30 -11.94 -21.08 -3.41
N MET A 31 -12.41 -20.82 -4.63
CA MET A 31 -13.58 -19.96 -4.89
C MET A 31 -14.89 -20.59 -4.38
N GLU A 32 -15.02 -21.92 -4.37
CA GLU A 32 -16.16 -22.62 -3.74
C GLU A 32 -16.22 -22.40 -2.21
N ALA A 33 -15.08 -22.06 -1.59
CA ALA A 33 -15.02 -21.68 -0.18
C ALA A 33 -15.36 -20.21 0.09
N TYR A 34 -15.58 -19.38 -0.94
CA TYR A 34 -15.84 -17.94 -0.83
C TYR A 34 -16.88 -17.54 0.23
N PRO A 35 -18.05 -18.23 0.36
CA PRO A 35 -19.05 -17.88 1.38
C PRO A 35 -18.58 -18.06 2.83
N ARG A 36 -17.43 -18.71 3.04
CA ARG A 36 -16.81 -18.97 4.35
C ARG A 36 -15.43 -18.33 4.46
N LEU A 37 -15.06 -17.44 3.53
CA LEU A 37 -13.77 -16.78 3.50
C LEU A 37 -13.83 -15.46 4.29
N GLY A 38 -13.05 -15.38 5.36
CA GLY A 38 -12.71 -14.12 6.01
C GLY A 38 -11.49 -13.49 5.33
N SER A 39 -11.39 -12.15 5.35
CA SER A 39 -10.25 -11.47 4.77
C SER A 39 -9.81 -10.27 5.59
N GLN A 40 -8.51 -10.00 5.52
CA GLN A 40 -7.88 -8.89 6.21
C GLN A 40 -6.85 -8.27 5.27
N THR A 41 -6.75 -6.95 5.32
CA THR A 41 -5.75 -6.19 4.59
C THR A 41 -4.93 -5.37 5.57
N SER A 42 -3.78 -4.91 5.10
CA SER A 42 -2.90 -4.05 5.87
C SER A 42 -2.41 -2.93 4.99
N VAL A 43 -2.51 -1.70 5.49
CA VAL A 43 -1.82 -0.54 4.91
C VAL A 43 -0.49 -0.42 5.61
N LEU A 44 0.58 -0.47 4.82
CA LEU A 44 1.95 -0.44 5.31
C LEU A 44 2.50 0.99 5.23
N ASP A 45 3.09 1.47 6.32
CA ASP A 45 3.94 2.66 6.32
C ASP A 45 5.34 2.26 5.85
N ASP A 46 5.69 2.55 4.60
CA ASP A 46 6.99 2.19 4.02
C ASP A 46 8.08 3.19 4.42
N GLU A 47 9.29 2.69 4.68
CA GLU A 47 10.44 3.55 5.04
C GLU A 47 11.48 3.65 3.93
N GLU A 48 11.42 2.74 2.95
CA GLU A 48 12.25 2.80 1.76
C GLU A 48 11.41 3.24 0.55
N PRO A 49 11.35 4.56 0.24
CA PRO A 49 10.50 5.06 -0.82
C PRO A 49 10.91 4.52 -2.19
N GLY A 50 9.90 4.25 -3.02
CA GLY A 50 10.08 3.95 -4.43
C GLY A 50 10.49 5.16 -5.26
N LYS A 51 10.66 4.95 -6.56
CA LYS A 51 10.94 6.01 -7.54
C LYS A 51 10.05 5.87 -8.76
N VAL A 52 9.61 6.99 -9.31
CA VAL A 52 8.97 7.05 -10.63
C VAL A 52 9.93 7.71 -11.61
N GLN A 53 10.16 7.06 -12.74
CA GLN A 53 11.07 7.55 -13.77
C GLN A 53 10.39 7.51 -15.15
N LEU A 54 10.68 8.50 -15.98
CA LEU A 54 10.24 8.49 -17.36
C LEU A 54 11.17 7.59 -18.19
N GLY A 55 10.59 6.62 -18.91
CA GLY A 55 11.31 5.82 -19.89
C GLY A 55 11.64 6.64 -21.15
N ALA A 56 12.59 6.16 -21.95
CA ALA A 56 12.90 6.75 -23.26
C ALA A 56 11.71 6.75 -24.24
N ASP A 57 10.71 5.91 -23.98
CA ASP A 57 9.43 5.82 -24.68
C ASP A 57 8.37 6.80 -24.14
N GLY A 58 8.74 7.68 -23.21
CA GLY A 58 7.83 8.66 -22.59
C GLY A 58 6.85 8.04 -21.60
N ARG A 59 7.03 6.77 -21.20
CA ARG A 59 6.13 6.11 -20.24
C ARG A 59 6.71 6.14 -18.83
N ALA A 60 5.86 6.42 -17.84
CA ALA A 60 6.24 6.34 -16.44
C ALA A 60 6.56 4.89 -16.04
N ARG A 61 7.65 4.72 -15.31
CA ARG A 61 8.10 3.45 -14.73
C ARG A 61 8.17 3.59 -13.22
N VAL A 62 7.42 2.74 -12.53
CA VAL A 62 7.42 2.69 -11.07
C VAL A 62 8.43 1.65 -10.62
N HIS A 63 9.41 2.10 -9.85
CA HIS A 63 10.43 1.27 -9.23
C HIS A 63 10.17 1.22 -7.73
N TYR A 64 9.56 0.13 -7.28
CA TYR A 64 9.30 -0.12 -5.87
C TYR A 64 9.82 -1.50 -5.50
N ARG A 65 10.45 -1.61 -4.33
CA ARG A 65 10.88 -2.91 -3.82
C ARG A 65 10.80 -2.92 -2.30
N LEU A 66 9.99 -3.82 -1.79
CA LEU A 66 9.92 -4.10 -0.36
C LEU A 66 11.25 -4.68 0.14
N ARG A 67 11.84 -4.06 1.16
CA ARG A 67 13.12 -4.46 1.76
C ARG A 67 13.15 -4.09 3.25
N GLY A 68 14.24 -4.46 3.92
CA GLY A 68 14.54 -3.98 5.26
C GLY A 68 13.40 -4.22 6.26
N ILE A 69 13.06 -3.15 6.97
CA ILE A 69 12.03 -3.15 8.02
C ILE A 69 10.62 -3.44 7.47
N ASP A 70 10.34 -3.08 6.22
CA ASP A 70 9.01 -3.22 5.62
C ASP A 70 8.64 -4.68 5.33
N VAL A 71 9.65 -5.53 5.09
CA VAL A 71 9.50 -6.98 5.07
C VAL A 71 9.10 -7.51 6.46
N LEU A 72 9.71 -6.97 7.52
CA LEU A 72 9.39 -7.39 8.89
C LEU A 72 7.98 -6.97 9.30
N LYS A 73 7.57 -5.74 8.96
CA LYS A 73 6.20 -5.26 9.15
C LYS A 73 5.18 -6.16 8.45
N THR A 74 5.48 -6.62 7.23
CA THR A 74 4.55 -7.52 6.53
C THR A 74 4.51 -8.94 7.12
N ARG A 75 5.65 -9.47 7.59
CA ARG A 75 5.65 -10.73 8.35
C ARG A 75 4.82 -10.61 9.62
N ASP A 76 4.98 -9.51 10.35
CA ASP A 76 4.21 -9.22 11.55
C ASP A 76 2.70 -9.13 11.24
N PHE A 77 2.31 -8.47 10.15
CA PHE A 77 0.94 -8.46 9.65
C PHE A 77 0.38 -9.87 9.44
N PHE A 78 1.07 -10.73 8.68
CA PHE A 78 0.58 -12.09 8.43
C PHE A 78 0.48 -12.91 9.72
N LYS A 79 1.45 -12.79 10.63
CA LYS A 79 1.45 -13.52 11.90
C LYS A 79 0.28 -13.13 12.78
N LYS A 80 0.04 -11.82 12.93
CA LYS A 80 -1.09 -11.28 13.70
C LYS A 80 -2.42 -11.65 13.06
N SER A 81 -2.53 -11.55 11.74
CA SER A 81 -3.74 -11.93 11.00
C SER A 81 -4.07 -13.41 11.21
N ALA A 82 -3.09 -14.29 11.03
CA ALA A 82 -3.27 -15.72 11.26
C ALA A 82 -3.72 -16.02 12.69
N ALA A 83 -3.08 -15.40 13.69
CA ALA A 83 -3.45 -15.56 15.10
C ALA A 83 -4.92 -15.13 15.35
N ILE A 84 -5.33 -13.98 14.82
CA ILE A 84 -6.72 -13.48 14.94
C ILE A 84 -7.71 -14.44 14.29
N PHE A 85 -7.45 -14.88 13.05
CA PHE A 85 -8.36 -15.78 12.35
C PHE A 85 -8.46 -17.16 13.00
N PHE A 86 -7.34 -17.73 13.47
CA PHE A 86 -7.39 -19.01 14.20
C PHE A 86 -8.12 -18.87 15.53
N ALA A 87 -7.91 -17.78 16.28
CA ALA A 87 -8.67 -17.50 17.50
C ALA A 87 -10.18 -17.34 17.23
N ALA A 88 -10.54 -16.83 16.04
CA ALA A 88 -11.92 -16.73 15.57
C ALA A 88 -12.49 -18.06 15.00
N GLY A 89 -11.71 -19.15 15.00
CA GLY A 89 -12.15 -20.48 14.56
C GLY A 89 -11.89 -20.82 13.09
N ALA A 90 -11.06 -20.05 12.39
CA ALA A 90 -10.62 -20.42 11.05
C ALA A 90 -9.87 -21.77 11.07
N ARG A 91 -10.10 -22.62 10.07
CA ARG A 91 -9.41 -23.92 9.93
C ARG A 91 -8.14 -23.83 9.09
N GLU A 92 -8.09 -22.83 8.23
CA GLU A 92 -6.97 -22.56 7.34
C GLU A 92 -6.74 -21.05 7.25
N PHE A 93 -5.47 -20.65 7.13
CA PHE A 93 -5.08 -19.29 6.77
C PHE A 93 -4.25 -19.34 5.49
N TRP A 94 -4.68 -18.61 4.46
CA TRP A 94 -4.02 -18.60 3.15
C TRP A 94 -3.21 -17.32 2.98
N VAL A 95 -1.92 -17.47 2.72
CA VAL A 95 -1.06 -16.33 2.37
C VAL A 95 -1.22 -16.05 0.88
N PRO A 96 -1.44 -14.79 0.44
CA PRO A 96 -1.56 -14.42 -0.97
C PRO A 96 -0.18 -14.36 -1.65
N ASN A 97 0.50 -15.50 -1.69
CA ASN A 97 1.80 -15.69 -2.32
C ASN A 97 1.76 -16.74 -3.44
N ASN A 98 2.78 -16.74 -4.28
CA ASN A 98 2.90 -17.65 -5.41
C ASN A 98 3.23 -19.10 -4.99
N GLU A 99 3.80 -19.28 -3.80
CA GLU A 99 4.06 -20.59 -3.20
C GLU A 99 2.80 -21.25 -2.62
N ARG A 100 1.66 -20.54 -2.60
CA ARG A 100 0.35 -21.01 -2.11
C ARG A 100 0.40 -21.49 -0.66
N THR A 101 1.11 -20.76 0.19
CA THR A 101 1.28 -21.13 1.59
C THR A 101 -0.06 -21.18 2.32
N VAL A 102 -0.32 -22.32 2.97
CA VAL A 102 -1.49 -22.54 3.83
C VAL A 102 -1.00 -22.92 5.22
N LEU A 103 -1.55 -22.25 6.23
CA LEU A 103 -1.38 -22.61 7.62
C LEU A 103 -2.63 -23.34 8.11
N ARG A 104 -2.45 -24.43 8.86
CA ARG A 104 -3.55 -25.31 9.34
C ARG A 104 -3.78 -25.25 10.86
N GLY A 105 -3.10 -24.33 11.53
CA GLY A 105 -3.26 -24.06 12.95
C GLY A 105 -2.28 -23.01 13.48
N PRO A 106 -2.48 -22.50 14.71
CA PRO A 106 -1.60 -21.52 15.35
C PRO A 106 -0.13 -21.96 15.44
N GLU A 107 0.13 -23.26 15.59
CA GLU A 107 1.47 -23.84 15.66
C GLU A 107 2.28 -23.66 14.38
N GLU A 108 1.60 -23.43 13.25
CA GLU A 108 2.24 -23.24 11.94
C GLU A 108 2.58 -21.76 11.65
N ILE A 109 2.20 -20.81 12.52
CA ILE A 109 2.44 -19.37 12.31
C ILE A 109 3.93 -19.05 12.10
N ALA A 110 4.83 -19.81 12.72
CA ALA A 110 6.28 -19.65 12.53
C ALA A 110 6.75 -19.88 11.08
N LYS A 111 5.97 -20.60 10.25
CA LYS A 111 6.28 -20.78 8.81
C LYS A 111 6.35 -19.45 8.05
N ILE A 112 5.71 -18.38 8.56
CA ILE A 112 5.74 -17.04 7.96
C ILE A 112 7.16 -16.46 7.91
N ASP A 113 8.05 -16.86 8.83
CA ASP A 113 9.43 -16.38 8.84
C ASP A 113 10.24 -16.85 7.62
N ALA A 114 9.88 -18.01 7.07
CA ALA A 114 10.53 -18.60 5.90
C ALA A 114 10.01 -18.05 4.56
N LEU A 115 8.97 -17.20 4.57
CA LEU A 115 8.41 -16.67 3.33
C LEU A 115 9.43 -15.82 2.56
N SER A 116 9.44 -16.02 1.24
CA SER A 116 10.16 -15.19 0.29
C SER A 116 9.42 -13.87 0.06
N PHE A 117 10.18 -12.78 0.02
CA PHE A 117 9.72 -11.44 -0.38
C PHE A 117 10.49 -10.95 -1.62
N ALA A 118 10.96 -11.89 -2.45
CA ALA A 118 11.57 -11.56 -3.73
C ALA A 118 10.51 -10.94 -4.69
N PRO A 119 10.92 -10.20 -5.73
CA PRO A 119 9.98 -9.68 -6.71
C PRO A 119 9.05 -10.77 -7.25
N ASN A 120 7.76 -10.45 -7.40
CA ASN A 120 6.74 -11.38 -7.90
C ASN A 120 6.57 -12.66 -7.06
N THR A 121 6.60 -12.55 -5.72
CA THR A 121 6.33 -13.68 -4.81
C THR A 121 5.08 -13.50 -3.97
N ILE A 122 4.81 -12.28 -3.51
CA ILE A 122 3.63 -11.90 -2.72
C ILE A 122 2.91 -10.80 -3.48
N LEU A 123 1.58 -10.88 -3.53
CA LEU A 123 0.77 -9.82 -4.11
C LEU A 123 0.72 -8.62 -3.15
N TYR A 124 1.29 -7.49 -3.59
CA TYR A 124 1.09 -6.18 -2.97
C TYR A 124 0.28 -5.30 -3.90
N GLY A 125 -0.78 -4.70 -3.37
CA GLY A 125 -1.43 -3.58 -4.04
C GLY A 125 -0.70 -2.29 -3.72
N GLY A 126 -0.47 -1.44 -4.73
CA GLY A 126 -0.04 -0.05 -4.54
C GLY A 126 -1.14 0.93 -4.96
N PRO A 127 -2.30 0.95 -4.28
CA PRO A 127 -3.41 1.82 -4.69
C PRO A 127 -3.11 3.31 -4.48
N HIS A 128 -2.18 3.64 -3.57
CA HIS A 128 -1.84 5.01 -3.21
C HIS A 128 -0.34 5.25 -3.42
N LEU A 129 0.05 5.62 -4.65
CA LEU A 129 1.41 6.07 -4.92
C LEU A 129 1.49 7.57 -4.61
N LEU A 130 2.36 7.94 -3.67
CA LEU A 130 2.42 9.27 -3.09
C LEU A 130 3.87 9.81 -3.11
N GLY A 131 4.01 11.13 -2.99
CA GLY A 131 5.30 11.78 -2.71
C GLY A 131 6.31 11.89 -3.87
N THR A 132 5.89 11.68 -5.12
CA THR A 132 6.80 11.78 -6.29
C THR A 132 7.20 13.21 -6.67
N CYS A 133 6.45 14.21 -6.21
CA CYS A 133 6.73 15.64 -6.36
C CYS A 133 6.67 16.32 -4.99
N ARG A 134 7.35 15.71 -3.99
CA ARG A 134 7.24 16.08 -2.57
C ARG A 134 7.32 17.59 -2.32
N MET A 135 6.48 18.07 -1.42
CA MET A 135 6.55 19.42 -0.88
C MET A 135 7.62 19.55 0.20
N GLY A 136 8.26 20.71 0.29
CA GLY A 136 9.27 21.00 1.31
C GLY A 136 9.78 22.43 1.23
N ALA A 137 10.49 22.89 2.27
CA ALA A 137 11.03 24.25 2.31
C ALA A 137 12.38 24.39 1.59
N ASP A 138 13.11 23.28 1.40
CA ASP A 138 14.43 23.28 0.77
C ASP A 138 14.34 22.79 -0.69
N PRO A 139 14.60 23.65 -1.70
CA PRO A 139 14.55 23.26 -3.10
C PRO A 139 15.56 22.18 -3.50
N ASN A 140 16.55 21.85 -2.65
CA ASN A 140 17.47 20.73 -2.89
C ASN A 140 16.90 19.39 -2.42
N GLU A 141 15.86 19.40 -1.59
CA GLU A 141 15.24 18.20 -1.00
C GLU A 141 13.77 18.04 -1.41
N SER A 142 13.16 19.03 -2.07
CA SER A 142 11.77 19.01 -2.54
C SER A 142 11.59 19.53 -3.97
N VAL A 143 10.42 19.26 -4.55
CA VAL A 143 10.05 19.67 -5.91
C VAL A 143 9.18 20.94 -5.88
N VAL A 144 8.29 21.00 -4.89
CA VAL A 144 7.41 22.14 -4.65
C VAL A 144 7.56 22.65 -3.22
N ASP A 145 7.22 23.91 -3.01
CA ASP A 145 7.22 24.54 -1.69
C ASP A 145 5.99 24.12 -0.84
N PRO A 146 5.85 24.60 0.41
CA PRO A 146 4.67 24.30 1.25
C PRO A 146 3.34 24.84 0.71
N GLN A 147 3.34 25.72 -0.29
CA GLN A 147 2.18 26.20 -1.03
C GLN A 147 1.97 25.41 -2.34
N CYS A 148 2.70 24.31 -2.48
CA CYS A 148 2.71 23.46 -3.66
C CYS A 148 3.16 24.16 -4.95
N GLU A 149 3.83 25.31 -4.87
CA GLU A 149 4.43 26.00 -6.01
C GLU A 149 5.79 25.37 -6.36
N SER A 150 6.06 25.17 -7.64
CA SER A 150 7.36 24.68 -8.10
C SER A 150 8.49 25.63 -7.70
N HIS A 151 9.57 25.07 -7.15
CA HIS A 151 10.76 25.85 -6.85
C HIS A 151 11.46 26.41 -8.12
N GLU A 152 11.22 25.83 -9.29
CA GLU A 152 11.87 26.20 -10.54
C GLU A 152 11.00 27.10 -11.43
N VAL A 153 9.68 27.01 -11.31
CA VAL A 153 8.74 27.70 -12.21
C VAL A 153 7.66 28.43 -11.40
N ARG A 154 7.74 29.76 -11.41
CA ARG A 154 6.76 30.62 -10.75
C ARG A 154 5.36 30.46 -11.36
N GLY A 155 4.35 30.33 -10.50
CA GLY A 155 2.94 30.16 -10.86
C GLY A 155 2.57 28.75 -11.32
N LEU A 156 3.50 27.78 -11.25
CA LEU A 156 3.22 26.37 -11.52
C LEU A 156 3.01 25.63 -10.20
N HIS A 157 1.81 25.08 -9.98
CA HIS A 157 1.50 24.32 -8.77
C HIS A 157 1.23 22.84 -9.07
N VAL A 158 1.65 21.95 -8.16
CA VAL A 158 1.34 20.51 -8.19
C VAL A 158 0.53 20.17 -6.96
N VAL A 159 -0.74 19.79 -7.12
CA VAL A 159 -1.68 19.68 -5.99
C VAL A 159 -2.43 18.35 -6.04
N ASP A 160 -1.71 17.28 -5.75
CA ASP A 160 -2.24 15.92 -5.63
C ASP A 160 -1.42 15.11 -4.59
N GLY A 161 -1.62 13.79 -4.55
CA GLY A 161 -0.89 12.91 -3.63
C GLY A 161 0.63 12.86 -3.87
N SER A 162 1.12 13.30 -5.03
CA SER A 162 2.56 13.41 -5.30
C SER A 162 3.24 14.48 -4.45
N SER A 163 2.48 15.49 -3.98
CA SER A 163 3.01 16.59 -3.17
C SER A 163 3.24 16.22 -1.72
N PHE A 164 2.75 15.06 -1.26
CA PHE A 164 2.94 14.64 0.13
C PHE A 164 4.43 14.40 0.46
N PRO A 165 4.93 14.84 1.64
CA PRO A 165 6.33 14.62 2.02
C PRO A 165 6.70 13.14 2.15
N THR A 166 5.73 12.31 2.55
CA THR A 166 5.86 10.86 2.72
C THR A 166 4.54 10.16 2.44
N SER A 167 4.59 8.82 2.32
CA SER A 167 3.42 7.96 2.25
C SER A 167 2.56 8.06 3.50
N MET A 168 1.29 7.66 3.41
CA MET A 168 0.36 7.66 4.54
C MET A 168 -0.25 6.27 4.74
N SER A 169 -0.45 5.88 5.99
CA SER A 169 -1.06 4.59 6.37
C SER A 169 -2.58 4.53 6.20
N VAL A 170 -3.19 5.49 5.52
CA VAL A 170 -4.64 5.64 5.33
C VAL A 170 -4.97 6.13 3.91
N ASP A 171 -6.25 6.09 3.53
CA ASP A 171 -6.71 6.62 2.24
C ASP A 171 -6.41 8.12 2.13
N PRO A 172 -5.70 8.57 1.07
CA PRO A 172 -5.27 9.95 0.93
C PRO A 172 -6.35 10.90 0.40
N SER A 173 -7.49 10.41 -0.08
CA SER A 173 -8.44 11.18 -0.91
C SER A 173 -8.91 12.49 -0.25
N LEU A 174 -9.31 12.44 1.03
CA LEU A 174 -9.74 13.63 1.77
C LEU A 174 -8.59 14.58 2.09
N THR A 175 -7.39 14.05 2.34
CA THR A 175 -6.19 14.86 2.56
C THR A 175 -5.76 15.57 1.28
N ILE A 176 -5.86 14.90 0.13
CA ILE A 176 -5.63 15.52 -1.18
C ILE A 176 -6.64 16.65 -1.41
N ALA A 177 -7.93 16.39 -1.17
CA ALA A 177 -8.97 17.41 -1.32
C ALA A 177 -8.73 18.62 -0.41
N ALA A 178 -8.33 18.40 0.85
CA ALA A 178 -8.00 19.47 1.78
C ALA A 178 -6.77 20.28 1.34
N LEU A 179 -5.73 19.61 0.82
CA LEU A 179 -4.55 20.27 0.27
C LEU A 179 -4.93 21.13 -0.96
N SER A 180 -5.75 20.58 -1.86
CA SER A 180 -6.28 21.32 -3.01
C SER A 180 -7.05 22.56 -2.61
N ASP A 181 -7.93 22.45 -1.60
CA ASP A 181 -8.72 23.55 -1.07
C ASP A 181 -7.82 24.65 -0.47
N GLN A 182 -6.83 24.26 0.35
CA GLN A 182 -5.88 25.19 0.97
C GLN A 182 -5.05 25.96 -0.07
N VAL A 183 -4.54 25.28 -1.11
CA VAL A 183 -3.77 25.93 -2.18
C VAL A 183 -4.67 26.85 -3.01
N ALA A 184 -5.91 26.43 -3.29
CA ALA A 184 -6.87 27.27 -4.00
C ALA A 184 -7.18 28.57 -3.24
N GLU A 185 -7.42 28.49 -1.93
CA GLU A 185 -7.61 29.66 -1.06
C GLU A 185 -6.41 30.62 -1.10
N HIS A 186 -5.19 30.07 -1.00
CA HIS A 186 -3.96 30.85 -1.12
C HIS A 186 -3.87 31.60 -2.46
N LEU A 187 -4.21 30.94 -3.57
CA LEU A 187 -4.15 31.52 -4.91
C LEU A 187 -5.18 32.63 -5.14
N ILE A 188 -6.35 32.56 -4.50
CA ILE A 188 -7.39 33.60 -4.59
C ILE A 188 -7.26 34.68 -3.50
N GLY A 189 -6.26 34.58 -2.62
CA GLY A 189 -5.99 35.54 -1.56
C GLY A 189 -6.98 35.50 -0.39
N VAL A 190 -7.57 34.33 -0.10
CA VAL A 190 -8.44 34.11 1.06
C VAL A 190 -7.60 33.54 2.20
N GLU A 191 -7.48 34.28 3.31
CA GLU A 191 -6.86 33.77 4.54
C GLU A 191 -7.93 33.13 5.45
N ARG A 192 -7.68 31.93 5.96
CA ARG A 192 -8.45 31.36 7.08
C ARG A 192 -8.05 32.08 8.36
N GLY A 193 -9.00 32.85 8.91
CA GLY A 193 -8.87 33.47 10.24
C GLY A 193 -8.84 32.46 11.38
#